data_AF-A0A1Q7P7S5-F1
#
_entry.id   AF-A0A1Q7P7S5-F1
#
_cell.length_a   1.000
_cell.length_b   1.000
_cell.length_c   1.000
_cell.angle_alpha   90.00
_cell.angle_beta   90.00
_cell.angle_gamma   90.00
#
_symmetry.space_group_name_H-M   'P 1'
#
loop_
_entity.id
_entity.type
_entity.pdbx_description
1 polymer ?
#
loop_
_entity_poly.entity_id
_entity_poly.type
_entity_poly.pdbx_seq_one_letter_code
_entity_poly.pdbx_strand_id
1 'polypeptide(L)'
;QTPEMVAEAAIQEDVDAVGLSILSGAHLTLFPAVVEELRKRGGGDKLVFGGGIIPDEDMPALARAGVARVFTPGASTQEIVDWIRANVPRRASLA
;
A
#
# COMPACT_ATOMS: atom_id res chain seq x y z
N GLN A 1 -8.29 -4.45 10.89
CA GLN A 1 -8.02 -5.74 10.21
C GLN A 1 -6.57 -6.12 10.50
N THR A 2 -6.25 -7.41 10.58
CA THR A 2 -4.84 -7.84 10.68
C THR A 2 -4.18 -7.83 9.30
N PRO A 3 -2.84 -7.76 9.20
CA PRO A 3 -2.13 -7.83 7.93
C PRO A 3 -2.49 -9.07 7.10
N GLU A 4 -2.67 -10.21 7.75
CA GLU A 4 -3.05 -11.48 7.10
C GLU A 4 -4.44 -11.37 6.46
N MET A 5 -5.41 -10.77 7.15
CA MET A 5 -6.76 -10.56 6.60
C MET A 5 -6.74 -9.62 5.40
N VAL A 6 -5.91 -8.57 5.43
CA VAL A 6 -5.77 -7.63 4.32
C VAL A 6 -5.14 -8.31 3.10
N ALA A 7 -4.05 -9.05 3.31
CA ALA A 7 -3.39 -9.79 2.24
C ALA A 7 -4.28 -10.89 1.67
N GLU A 8 -5.06 -11.58 2.51
CA GLU A 8 -6.04 -12.57 2.07
C GLU A 8 -7.08 -11.97 1.13
N ALA A 9 -7.70 -10.87 1.53
CA ALA A 9 -8.69 -10.17 0.71
C ALA A 9 -8.07 -9.69 -0.61
N ALA A 10 -6.88 -9.11 -0.57
CA ALA A 10 -6.19 -8.63 -1.76
C ALA A 10 -5.88 -9.74 -2.79
N ILE A 11 -5.59 -10.95 -2.31
CA ILE A 11 -5.38 -12.12 -3.17
C ILE A 11 -6.72 -12.66 -3.70
N GLN A 12 -7.72 -12.82 -2.82
CA GLN A 12 -9.03 -13.36 -3.19
C GLN A 12 -9.78 -12.49 -4.19
N GLU A 13 -9.73 -11.17 -4.01
CA GLU A 13 -10.33 -10.19 -4.90
C GLU A 13 -9.46 -9.91 -6.13
N ASP A 14 -8.24 -10.45 -6.15
CA ASP A 14 -7.20 -10.17 -7.14
C ASP A 14 -7.10 -8.67 -7.43
N VAL A 15 -6.70 -7.85 -6.45
CA VAL A 15 -6.56 -6.39 -6.64
C VAL A 15 -5.19 -6.04 -7.22
N ASP A 16 -5.08 -4.87 -7.89
CA ASP A 16 -3.79 -4.38 -8.40
C ASP A 16 -2.96 -3.66 -7.32
N ALA A 17 -3.63 -3.12 -6.29
CA ALA A 17 -2.99 -2.37 -5.21
C ALA A 17 -3.79 -2.44 -3.91
N VAL A 18 -3.11 -2.25 -2.79
CA VAL A 18 -3.66 -2.17 -1.43
C VAL A 18 -3.34 -0.79 -0.85
N GLY A 19 -4.38 -0.02 -0.55
CA GLY A 19 -4.29 1.27 0.13
C GLY A 19 -4.50 1.14 1.64
N LEU A 20 -3.52 1.49 2.45
CA LEU A 20 -3.62 1.49 3.92
C LEU A 20 -3.80 2.90 4.48
N SER A 21 -4.65 3.04 5.50
CA SER A 21 -4.79 4.28 6.28
C SER A 21 -4.42 4.01 7.73
N ILE A 22 -3.33 4.60 8.21
CA ILE A 22 -2.77 4.33 9.53
C ILE A 22 -2.63 5.62 10.33
N LEU A 23 -3.51 5.78 11.32
CA LEU A 23 -3.54 6.95 12.22
C LEU A 23 -3.08 6.62 13.64
N SER A 24 -2.65 5.37 13.88
CA SER A 24 -2.26 4.87 15.20
C SER A 24 -0.76 5.00 15.53
N GLY A 25 0.05 5.48 14.58
CA GLY A 25 1.52 5.50 14.70
C GLY A 25 2.19 4.13 14.49
N ALA A 26 1.42 3.08 14.16
CA ALA A 26 1.94 1.74 13.93
C ALA A 26 2.40 1.51 12.47
N HIS A 27 2.71 2.57 11.71
CA HIS A 27 3.01 2.50 10.28
C HIS A 27 4.25 1.67 9.97
N LEU A 28 5.32 1.79 10.76
CA LEU A 28 6.54 0.97 10.62
C LEU A 28 6.31 -0.52 10.90
N THR A 29 5.18 -0.89 11.52
CA THR A 29 4.84 -2.29 11.78
C THR A 29 3.85 -2.81 10.75
N LEU A 30 2.75 -2.09 10.54
CA LEU A 30 1.61 -2.57 9.77
C LEU A 30 1.82 -2.50 8.26
N PHE A 31 2.47 -1.45 7.73
CA PHE A 31 2.79 -1.41 6.30
C PHE A 31 3.72 -2.57 5.91
N PRO A 32 4.89 -2.77 6.57
CA PRO A 32 5.77 -3.88 6.22
C PRO A 32 5.12 -5.24 6.42
N ALA A 33 4.28 -5.41 7.45
CA ALA A 33 3.57 -6.67 7.67
C ALA A 33 2.61 -7.00 6.52
N VAL A 34 1.87 -6.03 5.99
CA VAL A 34 0.99 -6.26 4.82
C VAL A 34 1.80 -6.60 3.58
N VAL A 35 2.90 -5.88 3.32
CA VAL A 35 3.79 -6.19 2.18
C VAL A 35 4.33 -7.62 2.28
N GLU A 36 4.79 -8.02 3.46
CA GLU A 36 5.34 -9.35 3.68
C GLU A 36 4.27 -10.45 3.55
N GLU A 37 3.06 -10.23 4.07
CA GLU A 37 1.96 -11.18 3.92
C GLU A 37 1.51 -11.33 2.46
N LEU A 38 1.47 -10.25 1.68
CA LEU A 38 1.22 -10.32 0.25
C LEU A 38 2.31 -11.13 -0.47
N ARG A 39 3.58 -10.90 -0.15
CA ARG A 39 4.71 -11.62 -0.73
C ARG A 39 4.65 -13.12 -0.43
N LYS A 40 4.35 -13.50 0.82
CA LYS A 40 4.18 -14.92 1.23
C LYS A 40 3.07 -15.64 0.46
N ARG A 41 2.03 -14.91 0.06
CA ARG A 41 0.86 -15.43 -0.66
C ARG A 41 0.98 -15.33 -2.18
N GLY A 42 2.15 -14.96 -2.70
CA GLY A 42 2.41 -14.85 -4.14
C GLY A 42 1.91 -13.55 -4.78
N GLY A 43 1.41 -12.58 -4.01
CA GLY A 43 0.96 -11.26 -4.50
C GLY A 43 2.00 -10.16 -4.35
N GLY A 44 3.28 -10.49 -4.50
CA GLY A 44 4.38 -9.51 -4.38
C GLY A 44 4.42 -8.44 -5.48
N ASP A 45 3.62 -8.62 -6.52
CA ASP A 45 3.38 -7.67 -7.62
C ASP A 45 2.33 -6.59 -7.26
N LYS A 46 1.51 -6.83 -6.22
CA LYS A 46 0.47 -5.89 -5.78
C LYS A 46 1.11 -4.72 -5.05
N LEU A 47 0.84 -3.50 -5.51
CA LEU A 47 1.43 -2.30 -4.89
C LEU A 47 0.79 -2.03 -3.53
N VAL A 48 1.61 -1.81 -2.50
CA VAL A 48 1.13 -1.31 -1.21
C VAL A 48 1.43 0.18 -1.12
N PHE A 49 0.40 0.99 -0.92
CA PHE A 49 0.51 2.44 -0.72
C PHE A 49 -0.43 2.85 0.40
N GLY A 50 -0.40 4.13 0.81
CA GLY A 50 -1.35 4.58 1.80
C GLY A 50 -1.06 5.94 2.38
N GLY A 51 -1.61 6.21 3.55
CA GLY A 51 -1.43 7.47 4.24
C GLY A 51 -1.62 7.37 5.74
N GLY A 52 -1.32 8.46 6.43
CA GLY A 52 -1.32 8.52 7.88
C GLY A 52 -0.59 9.73 8.42
N ILE A 53 -0.50 9.83 9.74
CA ILE A 53 0.40 10.78 10.41
C ILE A 53 1.75 10.09 10.56
N ILE A 54 2.61 10.26 9.55
CA ILE A 54 3.87 9.53 9.42
C ILE A 54 5.02 10.55 9.35
N PRO A 55 6.01 10.47 10.26
CA PRO A 55 7.21 11.31 10.21
C PRO A 55 8.03 11.13 8.93
N ASP A 56 8.63 12.21 8.43
CA ASP A 56 9.46 12.16 7.22
C ASP A 56 10.68 11.23 7.38
N GLU A 57 11.22 11.10 8.60
CA GLU A 57 12.34 10.21 8.92
C GLU A 57 12.01 8.72 8.75
N ASP A 58 10.72 8.34 8.79
CA ASP A 58 10.27 6.97 8.64
C ASP A 58 10.04 6.58 7.17
N MET A 59 9.90 7.56 6.28
CA MET A 59 9.64 7.33 4.84
C MET A 59 10.69 6.42 4.18
N PRO A 60 12.01 6.59 4.43
CA PRO A 60 13.02 5.69 3.88
C PRO A 60 12.87 4.24 4.37
N ALA A 61 12.42 4.03 5.61
CA ALA A 61 12.20 2.68 6.14
C ALA A 61 11.00 2.01 5.49
N LEU A 62 9.89 2.76 5.31
CA LEU A 62 8.70 2.28 4.60
C LEU A 62 9.00 1.95 3.13
N ALA A 63 9.75 2.81 2.44
CA ALA A 63 10.16 2.56 1.06
C ALA A 63 11.02 1.29 0.93
N ARG A 64 12.00 1.10 1.83
CA ARG A 64 12.81 -0.13 1.87
C ARG A 64 11.98 -1.39 2.17
N ALA A 65 10.89 -1.24 2.91
CA ALA A 65 9.97 -2.33 3.21
C ALA A 65 8.98 -2.64 2.07
N GLY A 66 9.07 -1.95 0.92
CA GLY A 66 8.22 -2.20 -0.25
C GLY A 66 6.94 -1.37 -0.31
N VAL A 67 6.82 -0.34 0.53
CA VAL A 67 5.71 0.63 0.41
C VAL A 67 5.99 1.57 -0.76
N ALA A 68 5.10 1.58 -1.74
CA ALA A 68 5.25 2.32 -2.99
C ALA A 68 5.11 3.84 -2.81
N ARG A 69 4.17 4.28 -1.97
CA ARG A 69 3.93 5.70 -1.68
C ARG A 69 3.18 5.87 -0.37
N VAL A 70 3.55 6.92 0.37
CA VAL A 70 2.84 7.39 1.55
C VAL A 70 2.37 8.83 1.31
N PHE A 71 1.12 9.11 1.66
CA PHE A 71 0.48 10.42 1.63
C PHE A 71 0.25 10.91 3.06
N THR A 72 0.88 12.03 3.41
CA THR A 72 0.79 12.66 4.74
C THR A 72 -0.29 13.76 4.77
N PRO A 73 -0.64 14.32 5.94
CA PRO A 73 -1.63 15.38 6.03
C PRO A 73 -1.29 16.55 5.08
N GLY A 74 -2.29 16.97 4.29
CA GLY A 74 -2.12 17.99 3.26
C GLY A 74 -2.10 17.45 1.83
N ALA A 75 -1.89 16.15 1.63
CA ALA A 75 -2.06 15.52 0.32
C ALA A 75 -3.51 15.67 -0.16
N SER A 76 -3.67 16.14 -1.40
CA SER A 76 -5.01 16.30 -1.99
C SER A 76 -5.51 14.97 -2.55
N THR A 77 -6.83 14.78 -2.60
CA THR A 77 -7.42 13.62 -3.27
C THR A 77 -6.97 13.53 -4.73
N GLN A 78 -6.79 14.68 -5.41
CA GLN A 78 -6.35 14.71 -6.79
C GLN A 78 -4.92 14.18 -6.95
N GLU A 79 -4.00 14.54 -6.05
CA GLU A 79 -2.64 14.00 -6.02
C GLU A 79 -2.65 12.47 -5.89
N ILE A 80 -3.47 11.94 -4.99
CA ILE A 80 -3.60 10.49 -4.77
C ILE A 80 -4.13 9.81 -6.04
N VAL A 81 -5.17 10.37 -6.67
CA VAL A 81 -5.76 9.85 -7.90
C VAL A 81 -4.75 9.85 -9.05
N ASP A 82 -4.00 10.94 -9.21
CA ASP A 82 -3.01 11.07 -10.27
C ASP A 82 -1.85 10.08 -10.08
N TRP A 83 -1.39 9.91 -8.84
CA TRP A 83 -0.39 8.90 -8.51
C TRP A 83 -0.90 7.47 -8.80
N ILE A 84 -2.14 7.13 -8.40
CA ILE A 84 -2.73 5.82 -8.68
C ILE A 84 -2.76 5.56 -10.19
N ARG A 85 -3.26 6.52 -10.98
CA ARG A 85 -3.36 6.38 -12.45
C ARG A 85 -2.00 6.19 -13.12
N ALA A 86 -0.94 6.77 -12.57
CA ALA A 86 0.40 6.71 -13.12
C ALA A 86 1.17 5.44 -12.71
N ASN A 87 0.87 4.86 -11.54
CA ASN A 87 1.70 3.81 -10.94
C ASN A 87 1.00 2.46 -10.81
N VAL A 88 -0.32 2.44 -10.59
CA VAL A 88 -1.05 1.18 -10.49
C VAL A 88 -1.29 0.66 -11.92
N PRO A 89 -0.70 -0.49 -12.30
CA PRO A 89 -0.86 -1.01 -13.64
C PRO A 89 -2.33 -1.32 -13.88
N ARG A 90 -2.90 -0.79 -14.96
CA ARG A 90 -4.20 -1.28 -15.43
C ARG A 90 -3.98 -2.69 -15.95
N ARG A 91 -4.69 -3.68 -15.40
CA ARG A 91 -4.87 -4.95 -16.13
C ARG A 91 -5.38 -4.58 -17.52
N ALA A 92 -4.62 -4.94 -18.55
CA ALA A 92 -5.14 -4.91 -19.91
C ALA A 92 -6.43 -5.73 -19.84
N SER A 93 -7.57 -5.12 -20.18
CA SER A 93 -8.81 -5.88 -20.30
C SER A 93 -8.49 -7.03 -21.23
N LEU A 94 -8.66 -8.26 -20.75
CA LEU A 94 -8.62 -9.44 -21.61
C LEU A 94 -9.63 -9.16 -22.73
N ALA A 95 -9.11 -8.85 -23.91
CA ALA A 95 -9.85 -8.86 -25.15
C ALA A 95 -10.05 -10.32 -25.59
#